data_AF-Q5G8B6-F1
#
_entry.id   AF-Q5G8B6-F1
#
_cell.length_a   1.000
_cell.length_b   1.000
_cell.length_c   1.000
_cell.angle_alpha   90.00
_cell.angle_beta   90.00
_cell.angle_gamma   90.00
#
_symmetry.space_group_name_H-M   'P 1'
#
loop_
_entity.id
_entity.type
_entity.pdbx_description
1 polymer ?
#
loop_
_entity_poly.entity_id
_entity_poly.type
_entity_poly.pdbx_seq_one_letter_code
_entity_poly.pdbx_strand_id
1 'polypeptide(L)' 'MKAFYGVLIIFILISMLDLSQQVFINVKCRGSPECLPKCKEAIGKSAGKCMNGKCKCYP' A
#
# COMPACT_ATOMS: atom_id res chain seq x y z
N MET A 1 1.17 13.38 30.81
CA MET A 1 1.45 11.96 30.46
C MET A 1 0.28 11.31 29.71
N LYS A 2 -0.94 11.23 30.27
CA LYS A 2 -2.11 10.57 29.62
C LYS A 2 -2.46 11.11 28.22
N ALA A 3 -2.42 12.44 28.01
CA ALA A 3 -2.70 13.05 26.71
C ALA A 3 -1.70 12.66 25.61
N PHE A 4 -0.41 12.48 25.96
CA PHE A 4 0.62 12.07 24.99
C PHE A 4 0.37 10.66 24.45
N TYR A 5 -0.03 9.73 25.31
CA TYR A 5 -0.39 8.37 24.86
C TYR A 5 -1.61 8.38 23.93
N GLY A 6 -2.59 9.24 24.19
CA GLY A 6 -3.74 9.41 23.29
C GLY A 6 -3.32 9.83 21.88
N VAL A 7 -2.46 10.85 21.77
CA VAL A 7 -1.92 11.31 20.47
C VAL A 7 -1.10 10.22 19.78
N LEU A 8 -0.24 9.51 20.51
CA LEU A 8 0.55 8.41 19.96
C LEU A 8 -0.33 7.28 19.39
N ILE A 9 -1.40 6.90 20.08
CA ILE A 9 -2.34 5.87 19.59
C ILE A 9 -3.01 6.34 18.30
N ILE A 10 -3.43 7.61 18.22
CA ILE A 10 -4.05 8.17 17.00
C ILE A 10 -3.08 8.10 15.82
N PHE A 11 -1.82 8.48 15.99
CA PHE A 11 -0.80 8.35 14.94
C PHE A 11 -0.58 6.90 14.48
N ILE A 12 -0.55 5.95 15.42
CA ILE A 12 -0.47 4.53 15.09
C ILE A 12 -1.69 4.10 14.27
N LEU A 13 -2.90 4.46 14.69
CA LEU A 13 -4.13 4.10 13.98
C LEU A 13 -4.18 4.65 12.55
N ILE A 14 -3.77 5.90 12.34
CA ILE A 14 -3.71 6.51 10.99
C ILE A 14 -2.73 5.72 10.11
N SER A 15 -1.55 5.39 10.63
CA SER A 15 -0.53 4.64 9.89
C SER A 15 -1.01 3.24 9.44
N MET A 16 -1.86 2.59 10.25
CA MET A 16 -2.46 1.30 9.90
C MET A 16 -3.51 1.44 8.78
N LEU A 17 -4.21 2.57 8.71
CA LEU A 17 -5.19 2.84 7.64
C LEU A 17 -4.49 3.00 6.28
N ASP A 18 -3.39 3.75 6.23
CA ASP A 18 -2.60 3.91 5.00
C ASP A 18 -2.13 2.56 4.44
N LEU A 19 -1.60 1.68 5.29
CA LEU A 19 -1.13 0.35 4.87
C LEU A 19 -2.29 -0.58 4.44
N SER A 20 -3.48 -0.40 5.02
CA SER A 20 -4.65 -1.22 4.70
C SER A 20 -5.27 -0.91 3.34
N GLN A 21 -5.01 0.28 2.77
CA GLN A 21 -5.50 0.72 1.46
C GLN A 21 -4.75 0.05 0.30
N GLN A 22 -4.64 -1.27 0.31
CA GLN A 22 -4.10 -2.02 -0.82
C GLN A 22 -5.02 -1.91 -2.04
N VAL A 23 -4.48 -1.48 -3.18
CA VAL A 23 -5.23 -1.33 -4.43
C VAL A 23 -4.87 -2.47 -5.38
N PHE A 24 -5.84 -3.30 -5.72
CA PHE A 24 -5.65 -4.29 -6.78
C PHE A 24 -5.87 -3.62 -8.14
N ILE A 25 -4.85 -3.65 -8.98
CA ILE A 25 -4.97 -3.23 -10.37
C ILE A 25 -5.14 -4.47 -11.24
N ASN A 26 -5.98 -4.40 -12.28
CA ASN A 26 -6.26 -5.54 -13.15
C ASN A 26 -5.13 -5.77 -14.18
N VAL A 27 -3.88 -5.73 -13.71
CA VAL A 27 -2.68 -5.97 -14.51
C VAL A 27 -2.15 -7.36 -14.15
N LYS A 28 -2.07 -8.24 -15.15
CA LYS A 28 -1.45 -9.55 -14.97
C LYS A 28 0.06 -9.38 -14.77
N CYS A 29 0.63 -10.17 -13.88
CA CYS A 29 2.06 -10.16 -13.60
C CYS A 29 2.58 -11.59 -13.40
N ARG A 30 3.86 -11.79 -13.70
CA ARG A 30 4.60 -13.02 -13.33
C ARG A 30 5.55 -12.77 -12.18
N GLY A 31 6.14 -11.58 -12.12
CA GLY A 31 6.99 -11.14 -11.02
C GLY A 31 6.56 -9.79 -10.43
N SER A 32 6.90 -9.58 -9.15
CA SER A 32 6.68 -8.29 -8.47
C SER A 32 7.35 -7.08 -9.13
N PRO A 33 8.55 -7.18 -9.76
CA PRO A 33 9.16 -6.03 -10.44
C PRO A 33 8.31 -5.41 -11.55
N GLU A 34 7.49 -6.22 -12.24
CA GLU A 34 6.56 -5.75 -13.29
C GLU A 34 5.49 -4.80 -12.74
N CYS A 35 5.15 -4.96 -11.46
CA CYS A 35 4.10 -4.18 -10.81
C CYS A 35 4.58 -2.79 -10.36
N LEU A 36 5.88 -2.58 -10.14
CA LEU A 36 6.40 -1.29 -9.65
C LEU A 36 6.06 -0.12 -10.58
N PRO A 37 6.37 -0.16 -11.89
CA PRO A 37 6.00 0.93 -12.79
C PRO A 37 4.47 1.05 -12.94
N LYS A 38 3.74 -0.07 -12.89
CA LYS A 38 2.28 -0.09 -13.04
C LYS A 38 1.55 0.49 -11.82
N CYS A 39 2.06 0.26 -10.63
CA CYS A 39 1.58 0.93 -9.42
C CYS A 39 1.92 2.42 -9.43
N LYS A 40 3.10 2.80 -9.93
CA LYS A 40 3.44 4.22 -10.08
C LYS A 40 2.47 4.94 -11.02
N GLU A 41 2.09 4.29 -12.11
CA GLU A 41 1.10 4.80 -13.08
C GLU A 41 -0.31 4.88 -12.47
N ALA A 42 -0.74 3.87 -11.71
CA ALA A 42 -2.10 3.78 -11.21
C ALA A 42 -2.38 4.62 -9.94
N ILE A 43 -1.42 4.69 -9.02
CA ILE A 43 -1.59 5.34 -7.70
C ILE A 43 -0.48 6.34 -7.36
N GLY A 44 0.44 6.61 -8.28
CA GLY A 44 1.55 7.55 -8.06
C GLY A 44 2.73 6.99 -7.24
N LYS A 45 2.67 5.72 -6.81
CA LYS A 45 3.69 5.07 -5.96
C LYS A 45 4.24 3.81 -6.60
N SER A 46 5.56 3.69 -6.68
CA SER A 46 6.26 2.47 -7.09
C SER A 46 6.29 1.42 -5.98
N ALA A 47 5.17 1.17 -5.32
CA ALA A 47 5.05 0.21 -4.24
C ALA A 47 3.96 -0.80 -4.60
N GLY A 48 4.39 -2.02 -4.87
CA GLY A 48 3.48 -3.08 -5.27
C GLY A 48 4.17 -4.43 -5.38
N LYS A 49 3.36 -5.49 -5.41
CA LYS A 49 3.82 -6.86 -5.60
C LYS A 49 2.88 -7.65 -6.48
N CYS A 50 3.41 -8.68 -7.11
CA CYS A 50 2.59 -9.64 -7.82
C CYS A 50 1.97 -10.62 -6.83
N MET A 51 0.64 -10.73 -6.83
CA MET A 51 -0.10 -11.63 -5.93
C MET A 51 -1.23 -12.31 -6.70
N ASN A 52 -1.26 -13.64 -6.70
CA ASN A 52 -2.22 -14.46 -7.47
C ASN A 52 -2.28 -14.08 -8.96
N GLY A 53 -1.13 -13.77 -9.56
CA GLY A 53 -1.00 -13.39 -10.97
C GLY A 53 -1.50 -11.99 -11.32
N LYS A 54 -1.82 -11.15 -10.33
CA LYS A 54 -2.22 -9.75 -10.52
C LYS A 54 -1.40 -8.79 -9.66
N CYS A 55 -1.24 -7.56 -10.12
CA CYS A 55 -0.54 -6.54 -9.38
C CYS A 55 -1.39 -5.99 -8.23
N LYS A 56 -0.78 -5.97 -7.04
CA LYS A 56 -1.30 -5.38 -5.82
C LYS A 56 -0.42 -4.20 -5.45
N CYS A 57 -0.99 -3.01 -5.39
CA CYS A 57 -0.29 -1.76 -5.09
C CYS A 57 -0.54 -1.30 -3.66
N TYR A 58 0.40 -0.54 -3.12
CA TYR A 58 0.39 0.02 -1.77
C TYR A 58 0.57 1.55 -1.88
N PRO A 59 -0.42 2.36 -1.48
CA PRO A 59 -0.29 3.83 -1.45
C PRO A 59 0.76 4.32 -0.45
#